data_AF-A0A847HK20-F1
#
_entry.id   AF-A0A847HK20-F1
#
_cell.length_a   1.000
_cell.length_b   1.000
_cell.length_c   1.000
_cell.angle_alpha   90.00
_cell.angle_beta   90.00
_cell.angle_gamma   90.00
#
_symmetry.space_group_name_H-M   'P 1'
#
loop_
_entity.id
_entity.type
_entity.pdbx_description
1 polymer ?
#
loop_
_entity_poly.entity_id
_entity_poly.type
_entity_poly.pdbx_seq_one_letter_code
_entity_poly.pdbx_strand_id
1 'polypeptide(L)' 'PQMALAQPWLKKIAQFTSDTTADELRKIFGEASSEDFDSDEIVLTFARSGLNLEFELTPEARLKRWNIFPEMDR' A
#
# COMPACT_ATOMS: atom_id res chain seq x y z
N PRO A 1 36.25 16.44 3.89
CA PRO A 1 34.83 16.34 3.53
C PRO A 1 34.00 15.82 4.72
N GLN A 2 33.05 16.62 5.22
CA GLN A 2 32.19 16.25 6.34
C GLN A 2 30.92 15.62 5.78
N MET A 3 30.61 14.38 6.16
CA MET A 3 29.36 13.70 5.76
C MET A 3 28.17 14.47 6.37
N ALA A 4 27.40 15.12 5.52
CA ALA A 4 26.10 15.66 5.91
C ALA A 4 25.10 14.49 5.96
N LEU A 5 24.66 14.13 7.16
CA LEU A 5 23.56 13.18 7.33
C LEU A 5 22.27 13.87 6.90
N ALA A 6 21.59 13.32 5.90
CA ALA A 6 20.27 13.80 5.52
C ALA A 6 19.31 13.64 6.72
N GLN A 7 18.54 14.69 7.02
CA GLN A 7 17.41 14.60 7.93
C GLN A 7 16.16 14.37 7.08
N PRO A 8 15.70 13.13 6.87
CA PRO A 8 14.49 12.87 6.12
C PRO A 8 13.29 13.43 6.89
N TRP A 9 12.58 14.38 6.27
CA TRP A 9 11.31 14.87 6.77
C TRP A 9 10.24 13.92 6.25
N LEU A 10 9.62 13.14 7.13
CA LEU A 10 8.49 12.29 6.78
C LEU A 10 7.29 13.19 6.44
N LYS A 11 7.12 13.50 5.15
CA LYS A 11 5.92 14.17 4.65
C LYS A 11 4.78 13.16 4.69
N LYS A 12 3.81 13.40 5.59
CA LYS A 12 2.52 12.70 5.73
C LYS A 12 2.65 11.19 5.94
N ILE A 13 2.42 10.76 7.18
CA ILE A 13 2.20 9.36 7.52
C ILE A 13 0.76 9.04 7.09
N ALA A 14 0.58 8.14 6.12
CA ALA A 14 -0.73 7.55 5.86
C ALA A 14 -1.09 6.66 7.05
N GLN A 15 -2.29 6.84 7.60
CA GLN A 15 -2.82 5.99 8.66
C GLN A 15 -3.91 5.12 8.05
N PHE A 16 -3.73 3.81 8.14
CA PHE A 16 -4.73 2.84 7.70
C PHE A 16 -5.49 2.28 8.90
N THR A 17 -6.81 2.20 8.78
CA THR A 17 -7.71 1.65 9.79
C THR A 17 -8.62 0.62 9.12
N SER A 18 -9.43 -0.10 9.90
CA SER A 18 -10.44 -1.02 9.36
C SER A 18 -11.47 -0.31 8.45
N ASP A 19 -11.62 1.02 8.57
CA ASP A 19 -12.53 1.79 7.74
C ASP A 19 -11.91 2.17 6.39
N THR A 20 -10.60 1.98 6.20
CA THR A 20 -9.91 2.30 4.94
C THR A 20 -10.51 1.51 3.79
N THR A 21 -10.83 2.24 2.72
CA THR A 21 -11.50 1.71 1.52
C THR A 21 -10.54 1.57 0.33
N ALA A 22 -10.94 0.75 -0.65
CA ALA A 22 -10.23 0.64 -1.94
C ALA A 22 -10.02 2.01 -2.61
N ASP A 23 -11.02 2.88 -2.59
CA ASP A 23 -10.96 4.21 -3.21
C ASP A 23 -9.94 5.12 -2.51
N GLU A 24 -9.84 5.06 -1.19
CA GLU A 24 -8.84 5.80 -0.42
C GLU A 24 -7.43 5.30 -0.73
N LEU A 25 -7.24 3.98 -0.84
CA LEU A 25 -5.95 3.39 -1.24
C LEU A 25 -5.54 3.88 -2.64
N ARG A 26 -6.47 3.88 -3.61
CA ARG A 26 -6.22 4.39 -4.96
C ARG A 26 -5.90 5.89 -4.97
N LYS A 27 -6.53 6.70 -4.10
CA LYS A 27 -6.18 8.13 -3.95
C LYS A 27 -4.76 8.35 -3.40
N ILE A 28 -4.25 7.43 -2.59
CA ILE A 28 -2.93 7.54 -1.95
C ILE A 28 -1.82 7.00 -2.87
N PHE A 29 -2.07 5.86 -3.51
CA PHE A 29 -1.04 5.10 -4.24
C PHE A 29 -1.17 5.21 -5.77
N GLY A 30 -2.32 5.63 -6.29
CA GLY A 30 -2.62 5.59 -7.72
C GLY A 30 -3.33 4.30 -8.11
N GLU A 31 -3.14 3.85 -9.35
CA GLU A 31 -3.68 2.57 -9.80
C GLU A 31 -2.92 1.40 -9.17
N ALA A 32 -3.64 0.32 -8.88
CA ALA A 32 -3.04 -0.91 -8.38
C ALA A 32 -2.22 -1.57 -9.50
N SER A 33 -1.07 -2.13 -9.16
CA SER A 33 -0.26 -2.94 -10.07
C SER A 33 -0.87 -4.32 -10.31
N SER A 34 -1.66 -4.82 -9.36
CA SER A 34 -2.44 -6.04 -9.46
C SER A 34 -3.71 -5.91 -8.63
N GLU A 35 -4.79 -6.52 -9.11
CA GLU A 35 -6.05 -6.62 -8.40
C GLU A 35 -6.54 -8.06 -8.50
N ASP A 36 -6.84 -8.67 -7.35
CA ASP A 36 -7.45 -9.98 -7.24
C ASP A 36 -8.77 -9.86 -6.46
N PHE A 37 -9.83 -10.45 -6.99
CA PHE A 37 -11.18 -10.36 -6.44
C PHE A 37 -11.78 -11.76 -6.43
N ASP A 38 -12.05 -12.27 -5.24
CA ASP A 38 -12.82 -13.50 -5.07
C ASP A 38 -14.06 -13.26 -4.20
N SER A 39 -14.75 -14.33 -3.80
CA SER A 39 -15.97 -14.22 -2.98
C SER A 39 -15.69 -13.80 -1.54
N ASP A 40 -14.45 -13.93 -1.09
CA ASP A 40 -14.06 -13.88 0.31
C ASP A 40 -13.25 -12.62 0.61
N GLU A 41 -12.50 -12.09 -0.37
CA GLU A 41 -11.69 -10.90 -0.23
C GLU A 41 -11.36 -10.17 -1.54
N ILE A 42 -10.88 -8.94 -1.37
CA ILE A 42 -10.33 -8.10 -2.43
C ILE A 42 -8.88 -7.81 -2.09
N VAL A 43 -7.95 -8.21 -2.95
CA VAL A 43 -6.52 -7.96 -2.78
C VAL A 43 -6.06 -6.92 -3.80
N LEU A 44 -5.57 -5.79 -3.29
CA LEU A 44 -4.96 -4.74 -4.10
C LEU A 44 -3.46 -4.68 -3.84
N THR A 45 -2.66 -4.83 -4.89
CA THR A 45 -1.21 -4.64 -4.81
C THR A 45 -0.83 -3.32 -5.44
N PHE A 46 0.03 -2.54 -4.78
CA PHE A 46 0.61 -1.30 -5.31
C PHE A 46 2.13 -1.42 -5.31
N ALA A 47 2.76 -1.10 -6.44
CA ALA A 47 4.22 -1.03 -6.57
C ALA A 47 4.68 0.42 -6.43
N ARG A 48 5.59 0.70 -5.48
CA ARG A 48 6.11 2.05 -5.26
C ARG A 48 7.53 2.02 -4.72
N SER A 49 8.45 2.59 -5.49
CA SER A 49 9.85 2.75 -5.11
C SER A 49 10.56 1.43 -4.76
N GLY A 50 10.27 0.35 -5.49
CA GLY A 50 10.87 -0.97 -5.25
C GLY A 50 10.24 -1.72 -4.07
N LEU A 51 9.03 -1.33 -3.68
CA LEU A 51 8.25 -1.97 -2.61
C LEU A 51 6.87 -2.31 -3.16
N ASN A 52 6.43 -3.52 -2.88
CA ASN A 52 5.05 -3.93 -3.05
C ASN A 52 4.30 -3.73 -1.73
N LEU A 53 3.15 -3.09 -1.83
CA LEU A 53 2.19 -2.87 -0.76
C LEU A 53 0.92 -3.64 -1.12
N GLU A 54 0.61 -4.66 -0.35
CA GLU A 54 -0.57 -5.49 -0.56
C GLU A 54 -1.61 -5.16 0.50
N PHE A 55 -2.82 -4.85 0.07
CA PHE A 55 -3.96 -4.55 0.94
C PHE A 55 -5.06 -5.56 0.69
N GLU A 56 -5.42 -6.29 1.73
CA GLU A 56 -6.54 -7.21 1.71
C GLU A 56 -7.76 -6.55 2.34
N LEU A 57 -8.84 -6.48 1.59
CA LEU A 57 -10.11 -5.93 2.01
C LEU A 57 -11.15 -7.05 2.14
N THR A 58 -12.14 -6.85 3.00
CA THR A 58 -13.34 -7.67 3.03
C THR A 58 -14.14 -7.53 1.73
N PRO A 59 -15.14 -8.40 1.46
CA PRO A 59 -16.04 -8.26 0.31
C PRO A 59 -16.79 -6.92 0.27
N GLU A 60 -16.97 -6.28 1.43
CA GLU A 60 -17.55 -4.94 1.57
C GLU A 60 -16.53 -3.80 1.36
N ALA A 61 -15.33 -4.12 0.84
CA ALA A 61 -14.24 -3.21 0.52
C ALA A 61 -13.67 -2.44 1.74
N ARG A 62 -13.55 -3.12 2.89
CA ARG A 62 -12.95 -2.59 4.12
C ARG A 62 -11.63 -3.27 4.46
N LEU A 63 -10.63 -2.50 4.90
CA LEU A 63 -9.29 -3.04 5.16
C LEU A 63 -9.28 -4.07 6.30
N LYS A 64 -8.80 -5.28 5.99
CA LYS A 64 -8.61 -6.39 6.93
C LYS A 64 -7.15 -6.51 7.37
N ARG A 65 -6.22 -6.51 6.42
CA ARG A 65 -4.78 -6.54 6.66
C ARG A 65 -4.02 -5.86 5.53
N TRP A 66 -2.76 -5.50 5.80
CA TRP A 66 -1.85 -5.05 4.77
C TRP A 66 -0.44 -5.58 5.03
N ASN A 67 0.28 -5.84 3.93
CA ASN A 67 1.64 -6.34 3.93
C ASN A 67 2.55 -5.41 3.12
N ILE A 68 3.83 -5.39 3.47
CA ILE A 68 4.86 -4.70 2.70
C ILE A 68 6.04 -5.63 2.47
N PHE A 69 6.50 -5.70 1.23
CA PHE A 69 7.64 -6.52 0.85
C PHE A 69 8.41 -5.84 -0.28
N PRO A 70 9.71 -6.12 -0.43
CA PRO A 70 10.47 -5.65 -1.59
C PRO A 70 9.81 -6.11 -2.89
N GLU A 71 9.88 -5.28 -3.93
CA GLU A 71 9.66 -5.75 -5.29
C GLU A 71 10.72 -6.81 -5.58
N MET A 72 10.28 -8.04 -5.90
CA MET A 72 11.20 -9.06 -6.35
C MET A 72 11.54 -8.73 -7.80
N ASP A 73 12.78 -8.31 -8.04
CA ASP A 73 13.33 -8.22 -9.39
C ASP A 73 13.15 -9.58 -10.07
N ARG A 74 12.35 -9.61 -11.14
CA ARG A 74 12.24 -10.77 -12.03
C ARG A 74 13.48 -10.91 -12.89
#